data_AF-A0A090Q789-F1
#
_entry.id   AF-A0A090Q789-F1
#
_cell.length_a   1.000
_cell.length_b   1.000
_cell.length_c   1.000
_cell.angle_alpha   90.00
_cell.angle_beta   90.00
_cell.angle_gamma   90.00
#
_symmetry.space_group_name_H-M   'P 1'
#
loop_
_entity.id
_entity.type
_entity.pdbx_description
1 polymer ?
#
loop_
_entity_poly.entity_id
_entity_poly.type
_entity_poly.pdbx_seq_one_letter_code
_entity_poly.pdbx_strand_id
1 'polypeptide(L)'
;MNTYYNRELSWLKFNERVLQEAEDQSVPLIERLRFLGIFSNNLDEFFRVRYATIQRIYKAGKNATKSLGGISAGDLLEEINKEVISIQARSFTVLEQLENELKQKNVLIVDEKELPKEHEGFIRNFYNEKISTAISTIVLKPNQRYLV
;
A
#
# COMPACT_ATOMS: atom_id res chain seq x y z
N MET A 1 30.25 3.55 20.51
CA MET A 1 28.84 3.98 20.75
C MET A 1 27.99 3.28 19.71
N ASN A 2 27.06 2.41 20.12
CA ASN A 2 26.11 1.83 19.17
C ASN A 2 25.17 2.93 18.69
N THR A 3 25.31 3.33 17.44
CA THR A 3 24.40 4.24 16.75
C THR A 3 23.10 3.48 16.51
N TYR A 4 22.14 3.60 17.42
CA TYR A 4 20.83 2.97 17.25
C TYR A 4 20.10 3.68 16.10
N TYR A 5 19.78 2.93 15.04
CA TYR A 5 18.97 3.42 13.93
C TYR A 5 17.53 3.68 14.41
N ASN A 6 16.88 4.71 13.88
CA ASN A 6 15.51 5.05 14.28
C ASN A 6 14.56 3.86 14.02
N ARG A 7 13.75 3.50 15.02
CA ARG A 7 12.86 2.32 14.97
C ARG A 7 11.90 2.32 13.80
N GLU A 8 11.34 3.48 13.46
CA GLU A 8 10.33 3.60 12.39
C GLU A 8 10.99 3.48 11.02
N LEU A 9 12.16 4.09 10.83
CA LEU A 9 12.96 3.89 9.62
C LEU A 9 13.46 2.45 9.49
N SER A 10 13.88 1.81 10.59
CA SER A 10 14.22 0.38 10.59
C SER A 10 13.04 -0.50 10.22
N TRP A 11 11.82 -0.13 10.62
CA TRP A 11 10.62 -0.86 10.24
C TRP A 11 10.36 -0.73 8.73
N LEU A 12 10.52 0.46 8.15
CA LEU A 12 10.43 0.65 6.70
C LEU A 12 11.48 -0.19 5.95
N LYS A 13 12.71 -0.26 6.46
CA LYS A 13 13.77 -1.13 5.90
C LYS A 13 13.45 -2.62 6.03
N PHE A 14 12.69 -3.03 7.04
CA PHE A 14 12.17 -4.39 7.12
C PHE A 14 11.12 -4.62 6.04
N ASN A 15 10.16 -3.71 5.88
CA ASN A 15 9.13 -3.85 4.84
C ASN A 15 9.73 -3.80 3.43
N GLU A 16 10.79 -3.01 3.23
CA GLU A 16 11.55 -2.98 1.98
C GLU A 16 12.14 -4.36 1.62
N ARG A 17 12.50 -5.20 2.60
CA ARG A 17 12.93 -6.59 2.32
C ARG A 17 11.77 -7.48 1.90
N VAL A 18 10.55 -7.22 2.38
CA VAL A 18 9.37 -7.93 1.88
C VAL A 18 9.15 -7.61 0.40
N LEU A 19 9.40 -6.36 -0.02
CA LEU A 19 9.37 -5.99 -1.44
C LEU A 19 10.48 -6.71 -2.24
N GLN A 20 11.67 -6.92 -1.64
CA GLN A 20 12.74 -7.69 -2.30
C GLN A 20 12.33 -9.13 -2.62
N GLU A 21 11.51 -9.78 -1.78
CA GLU A 21 10.96 -11.11 -2.09
C GLU A 21 9.98 -11.07 -3.28
N ALA A 22 9.32 -9.93 -3.54
CA ALA A 22 8.50 -9.74 -4.75
C ALA A 22 9.36 -9.45 -6.00
N GLU A 23 10.58 -8.97 -5.81
CA GLU A 23 11.56 -8.67 -6.87
C GLU A 23 12.40 -9.91 -7.27
N ASP A 24 12.54 -10.88 -6.37
CA ASP A 24 13.43 -12.03 -6.57
C ASP A 24 12.86 -13.05 -7.57
N GLN A 25 13.50 -13.18 -8.74
CA GLN A 25 13.14 -14.15 -9.77
C GLN A 25 13.30 -15.61 -9.34
N SER A 26 14.02 -15.89 -8.25
CA SER A 26 14.08 -17.22 -7.64
C SER A 26 12.76 -17.62 -6.96
N VAL A 27 11.94 -16.64 -6.59
CA VAL A 27 10.62 -16.82 -5.97
C VAL A 27 9.57 -17.07 -7.06
N PRO A 28 8.71 -18.10 -6.92
CA PRO A 28 7.64 -18.36 -7.88
C PRO A 28 6.73 -17.14 -8.10
N LEU A 29 6.31 -16.92 -9.35
CA LEU A 29 5.57 -15.71 -9.78
C LEU A 29 4.36 -15.36 -8.89
N ILE A 30 3.56 -16.37 -8.51
CA ILE A 30 2.38 -16.16 -7.65
C ILE A 30 2.79 -15.80 -6.21
N GLU A 31 3.89 -16.33 -5.70
CA GLU A 31 4.41 -15.96 -4.38
C GLU A 31 4.97 -14.54 -4.39
N ARG A 32 5.59 -14.09 -5.49
CA ARG A 32 6.00 -12.68 -5.65
C ARG A 32 4.82 -11.71 -5.59
N LEU A 33 3.71 -12.03 -6.27
CA LEU A 33 2.46 -11.25 -6.17
C LEU A 33 1.92 -11.22 -4.74
N ARG A 34 2.02 -12.32 -4.00
CA ARG A 34 1.63 -12.37 -2.58
C ARG A 34 2.54 -11.51 -1.73
N PHE A 35 3.86 -11.54 -1.94
CA PHE A 35 4.80 -10.67 -1.24
C PHE A 35 4.53 -9.18 -1.50
N LEU A 36 4.18 -8.81 -2.74
CA LEU A 36 3.75 -7.45 -3.06
C LEU A 36 2.47 -7.05 -2.27
N GLY A 37 1.51 -7.97 -2.14
CA GLY A 37 0.34 -7.80 -1.30
C GLY A 37 0.66 -7.66 0.19
N ILE A 38 1.59 -8.47 0.72
CA ILE A 38 2.06 -8.40 2.12
C ILE A 38 2.76 -7.06 2.37
N PHE A 39 3.64 -6.63 1.46
CA PHE A 39 4.31 -5.34 1.51
C PHE A 39 3.30 -4.19 1.63
N SER A 40 2.25 -4.21 0.78
CA SER A 40 1.19 -3.20 0.77
C SER A 40 0.40 -3.19 2.09
N ASN A 41 -0.07 -4.35 2.55
CA ASN A 41 -0.82 -4.48 3.80
C ASN A 41 0.00 -4.04 5.03
N ASN A 42 1.30 -4.36 5.06
CA ASN A 42 2.20 -3.90 6.10
C ASN A 42 2.32 -2.38 6.09
N LEU A 43 2.48 -1.77 4.91
CA LEU A 43 2.60 -0.33 4.76
C LEU A 43 1.33 0.40 5.24
N ASP A 44 0.15 -0.14 4.93
CA ASP A 44 -1.12 0.37 5.45
C ASP A 44 -1.17 0.34 6.98
N GLU A 45 -0.73 -0.76 7.59
CA GLU A 45 -0.69 -0.88 9.05
C GLU A 45 0.33 0.09 9.68
N PHE A 46 1.47 0.31 9.03
CA PHE A 46 2.42 1.32 9.44
C PHE A 46 1.79 2.72 9.47
N PHE A 47 1.01 3.09 8.45
CA PHE A 47 0.31 4.37 8.43
C PHE A 47 -0.76 4.47 9.53
N ARG A 48 -1.56 3.41 9.68
CA ARG A 48 -2.67 3.34 10.64
C ARG A 48 -2.19 3.49 12.09
N VAL A 49 -1.06 2.88 12.44
CA VAL A 49 -0.57 2.79 13.82
C VAL A 49 0.61 3.71 14.09
N ARG A 50 1.71 3.51 13.38
CA ARG A 50 3.01 4.12 13.70
C ARG A 50 3.06 5.57 13.24
N TYR A 51 2.74 5.82 11.98
CA TYR A 51 2.71 7.17 11.42
C TYR A 51 1.71 8.07 12.16
N ALA A 52 0.50 7.57 12.41
CA ALA A 52 -0.52 8.29 13.17
C ALA A 52 -0.07 8.68 14.58
N THR A 53 0.76 7.85 15.23
CA THR A 53 1.31 8.16 16.56
C THR A 53 2.30 9.32 16.49
N ILE A 54 3.20 9.32 15.49
CA ILE A 54 4.17 10.40 15.29
C ILE A 54 3.44 11.71 14.93
N GLN A 55 2.43 11.64 14.06
CA GLN A 55 1.60 12.80 13.74
C GLN A 55 0.89 13.41 14.95
N ARG A 56 0.39 12.59 15.89
CA ARG A 56 -0.21 13.09 17.14
C ARG A 56 0.80 13.82 18.02
N ILE A 57 2.03 13.28 18.12
CA ILE A 57 3.12 13.93 18.85
C ILE A 57 3.47 15.28 18.22
N TYR A 58 3.61 15.30 16.90
CA TYR A 58 3.88 16.51 16.12
C TYR A 58 2.80 17.58 16.36
N LYS A 59 1.51 17.22 16.20
CA LYS A 59 0.38 18.14 16.41
C LYS A 59 0.25 18.65 17.85
N ALA A 60 0.69 17.87 18.84
CA ALA A 60 0.67 18.27 20.24
C ALA A 60 1.78 19.27 20.61
N GLY A 61 2.70 19.59 19.68
CA GLY A 61 3.84 20.49 19.95
C GLY A 61 4.80 19.96 21.01
N LYS A 62 4.76 18.65 21.32
CA LYS A 62 5.61 18.05 22.34
C LYS A 62 7.01 17.83 21.78
N ASN A 63 8.02 18.40 22.44
CA ASN A 63 9.43 18.08 22.18
C ASN A 63 9.75 16.66 22.68
N ALA A 64 9.37 15.67 21.88
CA ALA A 64 9.48 14.24 22.19
C ALA A 64 10.75 13.61 21.57
N THR A 65 11.80 14.41 21.35
CA THR A 65 13.01 13.98 20.64
C THR A 65 13.67 12.76 21.27
N LYS A 66 13.74 12.68 22.61
CA LYS A 66 14.26 11.50 23.32
C LYS A 66 13.46 10.22 23.01
N SER A 67 12.13 10.29 22.99
CA SER A 67 11.29 9.12 22.68
C SER A 67 11.28 8.72 21.20
N LEU A 68 11.72 9.60 20.32
CA LEU A 68 11.83 9.35 18.88
C LEU A 68 13.27 9.01 18.45
N GLY A 69 14.17 8.68 19.38
CA GLY A 69 15.54 8.30 19.06
C GLY A 69 16.44 9.49 18.68
N GLY A 70 16.15 10.67 19.22
CA GLY A 70 16.96 11.88 19.06
C GLY A 70 16.54 12.80 17.91
N ILE A 71 15.55 12.43 17.10
CA ILE A 71 15.03 13.22 15.97
C ILE A 71 13.71 13.91 16.35
N SER A 72 13.42 15.08 15.76
CA SER A 72 12.14 15.73 15.95
C SER A 72 11.01 14.97 15.23
N ALA A 73 9.77 15.15 15.68
CA ALA A 73 8.63 14.51 15.03
C ALA A 73 8.43 15.02 13.59
N GLY A 74 8.76 16.28 13.31
CA GLY A 74 8.67 16.85 11.96
C GLY A 74 9.69 16.21 11.02
N ASP A 75 10.97 16.23 11.40
CA ASP A 75 12.05 15.67 10.59
C ASP A 75 11.85 14.16 10.37
N LEU A 76 11.35 13.43 11.40
CA LEU A 76 11.05 12.01 11.26
C LEU A 76 9.92 11.73 10.26
N LEU A 77 8.86 12.56 10.26
CA LEU A 77 7.78 12.43 9.28
C LEU A 77 8.28 12.72 7.85
N GLU A 78 9.18 13.68 7.68
CA GLU A 78 9.80 14.00 6.40
C GLU A 78 10.64 12.82 5.87
N GLU A 79 11.53 12.28 6.70
CA GLU A 79 12.35 11.10 6.35
C GLU A 79 11.48 9.88 6.01
N ILE A 80 10.44 9.62 6.81
CA ILE A 80 9.48 8.55 6.53
C ILE A 80 8.79 8.77 5.18
N ASN A 81 8.28 9.96 4.90
CA ASN A 81 7.58 10.25 3.64
C ASN A 81 8.51 10.03 2.44
N LYS A 82 9.77 10.47 2.54
CA LYS A 82 10.78 10.29 1.50
C LYS A 82 11.04 8.81 1.22
N GLU A 83 11.28 8.01 2.26
CA GLU A 83 11.49 6.57 2.11
C GLU A 83 10.26 5.87 1.54
N VAL A 84 9.04 6.20 2.04
CA VAL A 84 7.79 5.62 1.55
C VAL A 84 7.56 5.92 0.07
N ILE A 85 7.76 7.17 -0.37
CA ILE A 85 7.61 7.52 -1.80
C ILE A 85 8.55 6.68 -2.66
N SER A 86 9.80 6.50 -2.22
CA SER A 86 10.79 5.71 -2.96
C SER A 86 10.39 4.23 -3.06
N ILE A 87 10.05 3.58 -1.94
CA ILE A 87 9.69 2.15 -1.95
C ILE A 87 8.34 1.91 -2.64
N GLN A 88 7.40 2.85 -2.55
CA GLN A 88 6.10 2.74 -3.23
C GLN A 88 6.24 2.88 -4.74
N ALA A 89 7.06 3.81 -5.23
CA ALA A 89 7.38 3.91 -6.64
C ALA A 89 7.99 2.61 -7.17
N ARG A 90 8.92 2.01 -6.40
CA ARG A 90 9.51 0.71 -6.74
C ARG A 90 8.46 -0.40 -6.77
N SER A 91 7.50 -0.40 -5.85
CA SER A 91 6.42 -1.41 -5.82
C SER A 91 5.51 -1.36 -7.06
N PHE A 92 5.29 -0.18 -7.64
CA PHE A 92 4.55 -0.06 -8.91
C PHE A 92 5.34 -0.65 -10.09
N THR A 93 6.65 -0.41 -10.14
CA THR A 93 7.52 -1.04 -11.15
C THR A 93 7.50 -2.56 -11.03
N VAL A 94 7.52 -3.09 -9.81
CA VAL A 94 7.41 -4.54 -9.57
C VAL A 94 6.06 -5.07 -10.02
N LEU A 95 4.96 -4.37 -9.73
CA LEU A 95 3.63 -4.77 -10.19
C LEU A 95 3.58 -4.88 -11.72
N GLU A 96 4.05 -3.86 -12.44
CA GLU A 96 4.09 -3.84 -13.91
C GLU A 96 4.92 -5.01 -14.46
N GLN A 97 6.05 -5.33 -13.83
CA GLN A 97 6.86 -6.49 -14.22
C GLN A 97 6.10 -7.81 -14.01
N LEU A 98 5.47 -7.98 -12.86
CA LEU A 98 4.70 -9.20 -12.53
C LEU A 98 3.50 -9.37 -13.46
N GLU A 99 2.79 -8.29 -13.79
CA GLU A 99 1.68 -8.30 -14.76
C GLU A 99 2.17 -8.74 -16.17
N ASN A 100 3.33 -8.25 -16.59
CA ASN A 100 3.95 -8.67 -17.86
C ASN A 100 4.36 -10.15 -17.84
N GLU A 101 4.92 -10.64 -16.74
CA GLU A 101 5.26 -12.07 -16.59
C GLU A 101 4.03 -12.97 -16.56
N LEU A 102 2.94 -12.54 -15.91
CA LEU A 102 1.65 -13.23 -15.93
C LEU A 102 1.11 -13.32 -17.36
N LYS A 103 1.17 -12.21 -18.11
CA LYS A 103 0.72 -12.15 -19.50
C LYS A 103 1.45 -13.15 -20.39
N GLN A 104 2.76 -13.31 -20.21
CA GLN A 104 3.55 -14.33 -20.93
C GLN A 104 3.10 -15.77 -20.63
N LYS A 105 2.44 -16.00 -19.49
CA LYS A 105 1.85 -17.29 -19.08
C LYS A 105 0.35 -17.38 -19.40
N ASN A 106 -0.18 -16.49 -20.24
CA ASN A 106 -1.60 -16.38 -20.58
C ASN A 106 -2.53 -16.11 -19.38
N VAL A 107 -2.00 -15.48 -18.33
CA VAL A 107 -2.81 -14.93 -17.23
C VAL A 107 -2.90 -13.43 -17.43
N LEU A 108 -4.11 -12.94 -17.71
CA LEU A 108 -4.36 -11.55 -18.07
C LEU A 108 -5.16 -10.88 -16.95
N ILE A 109 -4.64 -9.76 -16.44
CA ILE A 109 -5.38 -8.82 -15.62
C ILE A 109 -5.83 -7.72 -16.58
N VAL A 110 -7.15 -7.57 -16.76
CA VAL A 110 -7.74 -6.64 -17.73
C VAL A 110 -8.61 -5.62 -17.02
N ASP A 111 -8.65 -4.41 -17.58
CA ASP A 111 -9.58 -3.35 -17.17
C ASP A 111 -10.84 -3.32 -18.07
N GLU A 112 -11.71 -2.34 -17.84
CA GLU A 112 -12.94 -2.17 -18.61
C GLU A 112 -12.72 -1.83 -20.10
N LYS A 113 -11.50 -1.41 -20.48
CA LYS A 113 -11.14 -1.03 -21.85
C LYS A 113 -10.59 -2.20 -22.64
N GLU A 114 -9.99 -3.17 -21.96
CA GLU A 114 -9.42 -4.38 -22.54
C GLU A 114 -10.40 -5.57 -22.56
N LEU A 115 -11.60 -5.39 -22.00
CA LEU A 115 -12.59 -6.44 -21.87
C LEU A 115 -13.19 -6.88 -23.22
N PRO A 116 -13.09 -8.18 -23.58
CA PRO A 116 -13.80 -8.73 -24.73
C PRO A 116 -15.32 -8.61 -24.59
N LYS A 117 -16.01 -8.20 -25.67
CA LYS A 117 -17.49 -8.06 -25.69
C LYS A 117 -18.23 -9.34 -25.29
N GLU A 118 -17.64 -10.50 -25.56
CA GLU A 118 -18.18 -11.81 -25.19
C GLU A 118 -18.30 -12.02 -23.67
N HIS A 119 -17.49 -11.34 -22.86
CA HIS A 119 -17.53 -11.45 -21.40
C HIS A 119 -18.48 -10.44 -20.75
N GLU A 120 -18.97 -9.44 -21.49
CA GLU A 120 -19.83 -8.37 -20.95
C GLU A 120 -21.11 -8.94 -20.33
N GLY A 121 -21.74 -9.91 -20.99
CA GLY A 121 -22.96 -10.57 -20.48
C GLY A 121 -22.72 -11.27 -19.16
N PHE A 122 -21.60 -11.99 -19.03
CA PHE A 122 -21.22 -12.66 -17.78
C PHE A 122 -20.98 -11.65 -16.65
N ILE A 123 -20.19 -10.61 -16.90
CA ILE A 123 -19.85 -9.60 -15.88
C ILE A 123 -21.09 -8.84 -15.42
N ARG A 124 -21.98 -8.47 -16.34
CA ARG A 124 -23.25 -7.80 -16.01
C ARG A 124 -24.14 -8.67 -15.12
N ASN A 125 -24.25 -9.95 -15.43
CA ASN A 125 -25.03 -10.88 -14.62
C ASN A 125 -24.39 -11.08 -13.24
N PHE A 126 -23.07 -11.28 -13.19
CA PHE A 126 -22.34 -11.41 -11.93
C PHE A 126 -22.51 -10.15 -11.05
N TYR A 127 -22.42 -8.96 -11.65
CA TYR A 127 -22.68 -7.71 -10.95
C TYR A 127 -24.09 -7.67 -10.36
N ASN A 128 -25.12 -7.92 -11.18
CA ASN A 128 -26.51 -7.86 -10.75
C ASN A 128 -26.82 -8.88 -9.64
N GLU A 129 -26.32 -10.11 -9.76
CA GLU A 129 -26.65 -11.20 -8.85
C GLU A 129 -25.80 -11.21 -7.56
N LYS A 130 -24.53 -10.80 -7.63
CA LYS A 130 -23.56 -10.99 -6.54
C LYS A 130 -23.04 -9.70 -5.93
N ILE A 131 -22.96 -8.62 -6.70
CA ILE A 131 -22.31 -7.37 -6.26
C ILE A 131 -23.34 -6.28 -5.93
N SER A 132 -24.40 -6.14 -6.73
CA SER A 132 -25.30 -4.97 -6.67
C SER A 132 -25.95 -4.76 -5.31
N THR A 133 -26.25 -5.84 -4.59
CA THR A 133 -26.87 -5.80 -3.26
C THR A 133 -25.91 -5.36 -2.16
N ALA A 134 -24.60 -5.48 -2.39
CA ALA A 134 -23.56 -5.03 -1.48
C ALA A 134 -23.12 -3.57 -1.74
N ILE A 135 -23.54 -2.97 -2.85
CA ILE A 135 -23.18 -1.61 -3.22
C ILE A 135 -24.37 -0.67 -2.96
N SER A 136 -24.09 0.45 -2.31
CA SER A 136 -25.06 1.54 -2.15
C SER A 136 -24.45 2.85 -2.61
N THR A 137 -25.18 3.57 -3.46
CA THR A 137 -24.74 4.88 -3.93
C THR A 137 -24.95 5.92 -2.85
N ILE A 138 -23.86 6.52 -2.36
CA ILE A 138 -23.91 7.66 -1.45
C ILE A 138 -23.85 8.94 -2.29
N VAL A 139 -24.96 9.66 -2.35
CA VAL A 139 -25.00 10.98 -3.01
C VAL A 139 -24.44 12.03 -2.05
N LEU A 140 -23.32 12.64 -2.45
CA LEU A 140 -22.69 13.72 -1.70
C LEU A 140 -23.48 15.03 -1.86
N LYS A 141 -23.87 15.62 -0.74
CA LYS A 141 -24.60 16.88 -0.62
C LYS A 141 -23.80 17.81 0.29
N PRO A 142 -23.72 19.10 -0.04
CA PRO A 142 -23.15 20.09 0.87
C PRO A 142 -23.83 20.01 2.24
N ASN A 143 -23.05 20.08 3.33
CA ASN A 143 -23.49 20.09 4.73
C ASN A 143 -24.11 18.79 5.28
N GLN A 144 -24.05 17.67 4.56
CA GLN A 144 -24.41 16.37 5.12
C GLN A 144 -23.18 15.71 5.75
N ARG A 145 -23.29 15.29 7.03
CA ARG A 145 -22.23 14.55 7.72
C ARG A 145 -22.34 13.08 7.35
N TYR A 146 -21.41 12.60 6.53
CA TYR A 146 -21.29 11.19 6.18
C TYR A 146 -20.52 10.48 7.30
N LEU A 147 -21.17 9.55 7.99
CA LEU A 147 -20.48 8.59 8.85
C LEU A 147 -19.90 7.53 7.92
N VAL A 148 -18.61 7.62 7.64
CA VAL A 148 -17.82 6.56 7.02
C VAL A 148 -16.94 5.96 8.10
#